data_AF-A0A505I816-F1
#
_entry.id   AF-A0A505I816-F1
#
_cell.length_a   1.000
_cell.length_b   1.000
_cell.length_c   1.000
_cell.angle_alpha   90.00
_cell.angle_beta   90.00
_cell.angle_gamma   90.00
#
_symmetry.space_group_name_H-M   'P 1'
#
loop_
_entity.id
_entity.type
_entity.pdbx_description
1 polymer ?
#
loop_
_entity_poly.entity_id
_entity_poly.type
_entity_poly.pdbx_seq_one_letter_code
_entity_poly.pdbx_strand_id
1 'polypeptide(L)'
;MLAGKLLAKDLFRPVYALDMRNHGESGHHPKHDYMEMALDVKSFIERHQLRAPTIIGHSMGAKTALTLALESPTLIKDVVAIDNCPIRLPLESDFVRYLEGLARLRDERITDHLQADKILSQYEKSPAIRAWLISNLHKKPGTPFLQLRVPVETLSTAIRPLGEFPYRVGEESQAIRQFNGRVLFLRALQSNFIPESALPLINSFFPSSEIVDIDCGHWIVQEKTEEFRKSELPTAPPALYIIA
;
A
#
# COMPACT_ATOMS: atom_id res chain seq x y z
N MET A 1 -2.83 5.94 -12.60
CA MET A 1 -2.15 6.89 -11.68
C MET A 1 -0.88 7.47 -12.29
N LEU A 2 -0.49 8.69 -11.89
CA LEU A 2 0.72 9.39 -12.37
C LEU A 2 2.00 8.62 -12.08
N ALA A 3 2.12 8.04 -10.87
CA ALA A 3 3.28 7.25 -10.44
C ALA A 3 3.56 6.05 -11.36
N GLY A 4 2.54 5.25 -11.70
CA GLY A 4 2.71 4.11 -12.61
C GLY A 4 3.18 4.51 -14.02
N LYS A 5 2.71 5.66 -14.54
CA LYS A 5 3.16 6.19 -15.84
C LYS A 5 4.61 6.66 -15.78
N LEU A 6 5.00 7.33 -14.69
CA LEU A 6 6.39 7.75 -14.46
C LEU A 6 7.31 6.54 -14.36
N LEU A 7 6.94 5.55 -13.55
CA LEU A 7 7.69 4.30 -13.42
C LEU A 7 7.85 3.56 -14.75
N ALA A 8 6.78 3.46 -15.55
CA ALA A 8 6.85 2.80 -16.86
C ALA A 8 7.82 3.52 -17.81
N LYS A 9 7.82 4.86 -17.77
CA LYS A 9 8.72 5.70 -18.56
C LYS A 9 10.17 5.54 -18.11
N ASP A 10 10.43 5.66 -16.81
CA ASP A 10 11.80 5.70 -16.26
C ASP A 10 12.47 4.34 -16.28
N LEU A 11 11.69 3.27 -16.06
CA LEU A 11 12.20 1.92 -15.99
C LEU A 11 12.20 1.20 -17.34
N PHE A 12 11.65 1.82 -18.39
CA PHE A 12 11.53 1.26 -19.74
C PHE A 12 10.96 -0.17 -19.78
N ARG A 13 9.95 -0.46 -18.95
CA ARG A 13 9.31 -1.79 -18.86
C ARG A 13 7.82 -1.69 -18.54
N PRO A 14 7.05 -2.78 -18.78
CA PRO A 14 5.66 -2.83 -18.38
C PRO A 14 5.50 -2.61 -16.87
N VAL A 15 4.57 -1.72 -16.51
CA VAL A 15 4.13 -1.50 -15.14
C VAL A 15 2.66 -1.85 -15.05
N TYR A 16 2.34 -2.83 -14.22
CA TYR A 16 0.96 -3.13 -13.85
C TYR A 16 0.62 -2.33 -12.61
N ALA A 17 -0.42 -1.50 -12.69
CA ALA A 17 -0.92 -0.69 -11.59
C ALA A 17 -2.18 -1.39 -11.04
N LEU A 18 -2.02 -2.16 -9.96
CA LEU A 18 -3.07 -3.02 -9.43
C LEU A 18 -3.85 -2.29 -8.34
N ASP A 19 -5.16 -2.14 -8.49
CA ASP A 19 -6.02 -1.82 -7.35
C ASP A 19 -6.14 -3.06 -6.46
N MET A 20 -5.88 -2.93 -5.16
CA MET A 20 -6.06 -4.03 -4.21
C MET A 20 -7.53 -4.36 -3.97
N ARG A 21 -7.84 -5.56 -3.43
CA ARG A 21 -9.19 -5.89 -2.96
C ARG A 21 -9.75 -4.75 -2.11
N ASN A 22 -11.05 -4.48 -2.26
CA ASN A 22 -11.74 -3.39 -1.58
C ASN A 22 -11.26 -1.97 -1.94
N HIS A 23 -10.44 -1.80 -2.98
CA HIS A 23 -9.98 -0.50 -3.48
C HIS A 23 -10.22 -0.40 -4.99
N GLY A 24 -10.39 0.85 -5.46
CA GLY A 24 -10.46 1.16 -6.88
C GLY A 24 -11.51 0.36 -7.66
N GLU A 25 -11.06 -0.34 -8.71
CA GLU A 25 -11.91 -1.16 -9.60
C GLU A 25 -11.84 -2.66 -9.29
N SER A 26 -11.07 -3.05 -8.26
CA SER A 26 -10.99 -4.43 -7.80
C SER A 26 -12.21 -4.86 -7.00
N GLY A 27 -12.44 -6.18 -6.96
CA GLY A 27 -13.56 -6.77 -6.23
C GLY A 27 -13.56 -6.45 -4.74
N HIS A 28 -14.75 -6.42 -4.14
CA HIS A 28 -14.92 -6.24 -2.70
C HIS A 28 -15.08 -7.59 -2.01
N HIS A 29 -14.45 -7.76 -0.85
CA HIS A 29 -14.46 -9.00 -0.09
C HIS A 29 -14.36 -8.71 1.42
N PRO A 30 -15.17 -9.36 2.28
CA PRO A 30 -15.24 -9.05 3.72
C PRO A 30 -13.93 -9.32 4.46
N LYS A 31 -13.12 -10.28 3.99
CA LYS A 31 -11.79 -10.55 4.56
C LYS A 31 -10.74 -9.64 3.94
N HIS A 32 -10.09 -8.85 4.80
CA HIS A 32 -9.11 -7.85 4.41
C HIS A 32 -7.90 -7.88 5.37
N ASP A 33 -6.91 -8.69 5.03
CA ASP A 33 -5.64 -8.82 5.76
C ASP A 33 -4.48 -9.03 4.78
N TYR A 34 -3.24 -8.99 5.28
CA TYR A 34 -2.06 -9.04 4.42
C TYR A 34 -1.83 -10.38 3.73
N MET A 35 -2.23 -11.50 4.34
CA MET A 35 -2.09 -12.82 3.70
C MET A 35 -3.01 -12.90 2.48
N GLU A 36 -4.26 -12.52 2.68
CA GLU A 36 -5.26 -12.43 1.64
C GLU A 36 -4.87 -11.50 0.48
N MET A 37 -4.37 -10.30 0.82
CA MET A 37 -3.86 -9.37 -0.19
C MET A 37 -2.65 -9.93 -0.94
N ALA A 38 -1.73 -10.62 -0.27
CA ALA A 38 -0.61 -11.28 -0.93
C ALA A 38 -1.06 -12.39 -1.89
N LEU A 39 -2.09 -13.17 -1.51
CA LEU A 39 -2.66 -14.21 -2.36
C LEU A 39 -3.35 -13.64 -3.61
N ASP A 40 -3.99 -12.47 -3.53
CA ASP A 40 -4.54 -11.78 -4.72
C ASP A 40 -3.44 -11.41 -5.70
N VAL A 41 -2.35 -10.82 -5.20
CA VAL A 41 -1.20 -10.43 -6.03
C VAL A 41 -0.56 -11.67 -6.65
N LYS A 42 -0.40 -12.75 -5.89
CA LYS A 42 0.05 -14.05 -6.42
C LYS A 42 -0.84 -14.55 -7.56
N SER A 43 -2.16 -14.55 -7.35
CA SER A 43 -3.12 -14.99 -8.37
C SER A 43 -3.04 -14.14 -9.64
N PHE A 44 -2.82 -12.82 -9.50
CA PHE A 44 -2.60 -11.92 -10.62
C PHE A 44 -1.32 -12.28 -11.40
N ILE A 45 -0.19 -12.48 -10.69
CA ILE A 45 1.10 -12.86 -11.30
C ILE A 45 0.95 -14.16 -12.11
N GLU A 46 0.32 -15.18 -11.52
CA GLU A 46 0.11 -16.48 -12.16
C GLU A 46 -0.81 -16.38 -13.38
N ARG A 47 -1.94 -15.67 -13.25
CA ARG A 47 -2.91 -15.47 -14.34
C ARG A 47 -2.30 -14.75 -15.54
N HIS A 48 -1.46 -13.75 -15.28
CA HIS A 48 -0.77 -12.99 -16.31
C HIS A 48 0.58 -13.59 -16.73
N GLN A 49 0.95 -14.76 -16.20
CA GLN A 49 2.19 -15.48 -16.51
C GLN A 49 3.45 -14.62 -16.34
N LEU A 50 3.45 -13.73 -15.33
CA LEU A 50 4.55 -12.81 -15.07
C LEU A 50 5.70 -13.58 -14.44
N ARG A 51 6.88 -13.51 -15.06
CA ARG A 51 8.08 -14.23 -14.59
C ARG A 51 8.89 -13.35 -13.66
N ALA A 52 8.94 -13.75 -12.39
CA ALA A 52 9.76 -13.13 -11.35
C ALA A 52 9.67 -11.59 -11.30
N PRO A 53 8.47 -10.99 -11.25
CA PRO A 53 8.38 -9.55 -11.30
C PRO A 53 8.96 -8.86 -10.06
N THR A 54 9.27 -7.57 -10.19
CA THR A 54 9.55 -6.68 -9.06
C THR A 54 8.22 -6.16 -8.50
N ILE A 55 8.01 -6.25 -7.18
CA ILE A 55 6.81 -5.71 -6.54
C ILE A 55 7.15 -4.39 -5.85
N ILE A 56 6.46 -3.33 -6.22
CA ILE A 56 6.59 -2.00 -5.61
C ILE A 56 5.29 -1.71 -4.89
N GLY A 57 5.35 -1.44 -3.59
CA GLY A 57 4.16 -1.14 -2.78
C GLY A 57 4.41 0.01 -1.82
N HIS A 58 3.40 0.85 -1.62
CA HIS A 58 3.41 1.92 -0.62
C HIS A 58 2.47 1.59 0.53
N SER A 59 2.88 1.88 1.77
CA SER A 59 2.05 1.72 2.96
C SER A 59 1.44 0.31 3.07
N MET A 60 0.13 0.14 2.94
CA MET A 60 -0.53 -1.17 2.90
C MET A 60 0.02 -2.07 1.77
N GLY A 61 0.32 -1.49 0.61
CA GLY A 61 0.95 -2.19 -0.51
C GLY A 61 2.35 -2.69 -0.19
N ALA A 62 3.14 -1.94 0.61
CA ALA A 62 4.47 -2.38 1.05
C ALA A 62 4.37 -3.63 1.92
N LYS A 63 3.50 -3.63 2.95
CA LYS A 63 3.28 -4.82 3.79
C LYS A 63 2.72 -6.01 3.01
N THR A 64 1.88 -5.76 2.00
CA THR A 64 1.40 -6.79 1.07
C THR A 64 2.55 -7.41 0.27
N ALA A 65 3.44 -6.59 -0.29
CA ALA A 65 4.62 -7.05 -1.04
C ALA A 65 5.58 -7.86 -0.16
N LEU A 66 5.85 -7.39 1.07
CA LEU A 66 6.69 -8.10 2.05
C LEU A 66 6.08 -9.44 2.46
N THR A 67 4.75 -9.48 2.64
CA THR A 67 4.04 -10.73 2.95
C THR A 67 4.15 -11.73 1.79
N LEU A 68 3.95 -11.27 0.55
CA LEU A 68 4.10 -12.10 -0.65
C LEU A 68 5.53 -12.66 -0.78
N ALA A 69 6.54 -11.83 -0.50
CA ALA A 69 7.94 -12.22 -0.57
C ALA A 69 8.27 -13.39 0.37
N LEU A 70 7.71 -13.37 1.59
CA LEU A 70 7.89 -14.45 2.57
C LEU A 70 7.00 -15.68 2.29
N GLU A 71 5.81 -15.48 1.72
CA GLU A 71 4.87 -16.55 1.41
C GLU A 71 5.23 -17.31 0.12
N SER A 72 5.80 -16.63 -0.87
CA SER A 72 6.15 -17.20 -2.18
C SER A 72 7.49 -16.65 -2.68
N PRO A 73 8.60 -16.96 -1.99
CA PRO A 73 9.92 -16.35 -2.23
C PRO A 73 10.50 -16.60 -3.62
N THR A 74 10.03 -17.61 -4.34
CA THR A 74 10.46 -17.92 -5.71
C THR A 74 9.59 -17.27 -6.79
N LEU A 75 8.48 -16.65 -6.42
CA LEU A 75 7.51 -16.10 -7.37
C LEU A 75 7.91 -14.71 -7.88
N ILE A 76 8.57 -13.93 -7.02
CA ILE A 76 8.97 -12.54 -7.29
C ILE A 76 10.48 -12.42 -7.22
N LYS A 77 11.04 -11.40 -7.87
CA LYS A 77 12.49 -11.18 -7.86
C LYS A 77 12.93 -10.23 -6.75
N ASP A 78 12.31 -9.07 -6.70
CA ASP A 78 12.71 -7.96 -5.83
C ASP A 78 11.47 -7.25 -5.26
N VAL A 79 11.63 -6.59 -4.11
CA VAL A 79 10.60 -5.74 -3.50
C VAL A 79 11.12 -4.32 -3.33
N VAL A 80 10.27 -3.33 -3.62
CA VAL A 80 10.44 -1.94 -3.19
C VAL A 80 9.31 -1.61 -2.22
N ALA A 81 9.62 -1.56 -0.93
CA ALA A 81 8.69 -1.26 0.15
C ALA A 81 8.78 0.23 0.51
N ILE A 82 7.76 1.00 0.12
CA ILE A 82 7.71 2.44 0.37
C ILE A 82 6.97 2.67 1.69
N ASP A 83 7.72 3.14 2.67
CA ASP A 83 7.28 3.62 3.97
C ASP A 83 6.31 2.71 4.73
N ASN A 84 6.66 1.42 4.83
CA ASN A 84 6.09 0.47 5.80
C ASN A 84 7.05 -0.71 6.01
N CYS A 85 6.86 -1.47 7.07
CA CYS A 85 7.79 -2.52 7.49
C CYS A 85 7.08 -3.78 8.03
N PRO A 86 7.80 -4.92 8.18
CA PRO A 86 7.21 -6.23 8.52
C PRO A 86 6.95 -6.38 10.02
N ILE A 87 6.27 -5.40 10.62
CA ILE A 87 5.98 -5.39 12.06
C ILE A 87 4.50 -5.09 12.28
N ARG A 88 4.02 -5.46 13.47
CA ARG A 88 2.73 -4.99 13.98
C ARG A 88 2.84 -3.49 14.30
N LEU A 89 2.08 -2.68 13.59
CA LEU A 89 1.90 -1.25 13.80
C LEU A 89 0.40 -0.99 13.84
N PRO A 90 -0.20 -0.87 15.03
CA PRO A 90 -1.60 -0.49 15.14
C PRO A 90 -1.86 0.77 14.32
N LEU A 91 -2.85 0.72 13.43
CA LEU A 91 -3.26 1.93 12.70
C LEU A 91 -3.78 2.93 13.73
N GLU A 92 -3.21 4.13 13.70
CA GLU A 92 -3.50 5.21 14.64
C GLU A 92 -4.94 5.73 14.50
N SER A 93 -5.34 6.64 15.38
CA SER A 93 -6.67 7.29 15.40
C SER A 93 -7.08 7.91 14.07
N ASP A 94 -6.11 8.29 13.23
CA ASP A 94 -6.36 9.04 12.01
C ASP A 94 -7.08 8.20 10.95
N PHE A 95 -6.68 6.94 10.75
CA PHE A 95 -7.37 6.06 9.79
C PHE A 95 -8.81 5.78 10.20
N VAL A 96 -9.08 5.66 11.51
CA VAL A 96 -10.44 5.52 12.02
C VAL A 96 -11.26 6.77 11.68
N ARG A 97 -10.71 7.97 11.93
CA ARG A 97 -11.34 9.25 11.57
C ARG A 97 -11.57 9.37 10.06
N TYR A 98 -10.66 8.87 9.24
CA TYR A 98 -10.82 8.87 7.78
C TYR A 98 -12.02 8.02 7.36
N LEU A 99 -12.12 6.80 7.89
CA LEU A 99 -13.25 5.92 7.59
C LEU A 99 -14.58 6.48 8.11
N GLU A 100 -14.60 7.14 9.26
CA GLU A 100 -15.78 7.88 9.75
C GLU A 100 -16.17 9.01 8.79
N GLY A 101 -15.19 9.78 8.30
CA GLY A 101 -15.40 10.83 7.31
C GLY A 101 -15.96 10.27 6.00
N LEU A 102 -15.39 9.18 5.48
CA LEU A 102 -15.88 8.51 4.27
C LEU A 102 -17.30 7.93 4.48
N ALA A 103 -17.60 7.33 5.63
CA ALA A 103 -18.95 6.89 5.98
C ALA A 103 -19.93 8.05 5.94
N ARG A 104 -19.53 9.23 6.44
CA ARG A 104 -20.37 10.43 6.40
C ARG A 104 -20.65 10.90 4.97
N LEU A 105 -19.67 10.87 4.07
CA LEU A 105 -19.87 11.20 2.65
C LEU A 105 -20.91 10.29 1.99
N ARG A 106 -20.85 8.98 2.28
CA ARG A 106 -21.81 7.98 1.79
C ARG A 106 -23.23 8.31 2.25
N ASP A 107 -23.39 8.67 3.53
CA ASP A 107 -24.69 8.91 4.15
C ASP A 107 -25.32 10.23 3.69
N GLU A 108 -24.52 11.27 3.44
CA GLU A 108 -25.00 12.59 3.01
C GLU A 108 -25.34 12.69 1.51
N ARG A 109 -25.04 11.66 0.70
CA ARG A 109 -25.30 11.66 -0.75
C ARG A 109 -24.75 12.91 -1.45
N ILE A 110 -23.45 13.12 -1.32
CA ILE A 110 -22.74 14.24 -1.93
C ILE A 110 -22.80 14.23 -3.47
N THR A 111 -22.76 15.42 -4.09
CA THR A 111 -22.84 15.56 -5.56
C THR A 111 -21.54 16.02 -6.22
N ASP A 112 -20.61 16.58 -5.45
CA ASP A 112 -19.35 17.15 -5.93
C ASP A 112 -18.23 17.06 -4.88
N HIS A 113 -17.00 17.32 -5.32
CA HIS A 113 -15.82 17.25 -4.47
C HIS A 113 -15.72 18.41 -3.46
N LEU A 114 -16.39 19.55 -3.70
CA LEU A 114 -16.38 20.69 -2.78
C LEU A 114 -17.19 20.37 -1.52
N GLN A 115 -18.34 19.72 -1.67
CA GLN A 115 -19.13 19.18 -0.57
C GLN A 115 -18.33 18.12 0.20
N ALA A 116 -17.65 17.22 -0.51
CA ALA A 116 -16.81 16.20 0.10
C ALA A 116 -15.69 16.82 0.96
N ASP A 117 -14.95 17.79 0.44
CA ASP A 117 -13.88 18.48 1.18
C ASP A 117 -14.42 19.19 2.43
N LYS A 118 -15.57 19.87 2.31
CA LYS A 118 -16.21 20.54 3.45
C LYS A 118 -16.53 19.57 4.59
N ILE A 119 -17.09 18.40 4.28
CA ILE A 119 -17.38 17.37 5.28
C ILE A 119 -16.08 16.80 5.85
N LEU A 120 -15.14 16.42 4.99
CA LEU A 120 -13.87 15.82 5.40
C LEU A 120 -13.00 16.77 6.24
N SER A 121 -13.16 18.10 6.12
CA SER A 121 -12.44 19.09 6.94
C SER A 121 -12.69 18.96 8.47
N GLN A 122 -13.77 18.27 8.85
CA GLN A 122 -14.09 17.93 10.23
C GLN A 122 -13.25 16.75 10.74
N TYR A 123 -12.81 15.88 9.83
CA TYR A 123 -12.09 14.64 10.13
C TYR A 123 -10.57 14.77 9.90
N GLU A 124 -10.15 15.56 8.90
CA GLU A 124 -8.74 15.73 8.52
C GLU A 124 -8.42 17.19 8.16
N LYS A 125 -7.31 17.73 8.66
CA LYS A 125 -6.89 19.13 8.48
C LYS A 125 -6.02 19.34 7.26
N SER A 126 -5.20 18.36 6.87
CA SER A 126 -4.38 18.36 5.67
C SER A 126 -5.24 18.35 4.40
N PRO A 127 -5.19 19.41 3.57
CA PRO A 127 -5.88 19.41 2.28
C PRO A 127 -5.40 18.30 1.35
N ALA A 128 -4.12 17.91 1.45
CA ALA A 128 -3.55 16.84 0.63
C ALA A 128 -4.17 15.47 0.96
N ILE A 129 -4.32 15.16 2.26
CA ILE A 129 -4.95 13.91 2.69
C ILE A 129 -6.44 13.92 2.36
N ARG A 130 -7.14 15.05 2.52
CA ARG A 130 -8.54 15.16 2.07
C ARG A 130 -8.68 14.93 0.58
N ALA A 131 -7.82 15.53 -0.24
CA ALA A 131 -7.83 15.30 -1.69
C ALA A 131 -7.59 13.82 -2.04
N TRP A 132 -6.69 13.15 -1.31
CA TRP A 132 -6.48 11.70 -1.44
C TRP A 132 -7.74 10.90 -1.07
N LEU A 133 -8.41 11.20 0.05
CA LEU A 133 -9.68 10.57 0.44
C LEU A 133 -10.77 10.78 -0.63
N ILE A 134 -10.90 12.02 -1.13
CA ILE A 134 -11.84 12.40 -2.20
C ILE A 134 -11.57 11.64 -3.50
N SER A 135 -10.32 11.24 -3.77
CA SER A 135 -9.98 10.47 -4.97
C SER A 135 -10.67 9.09 -5.03
N ASN A 136 -11.19 8.60 -3.90
CA ASN A 136 -12.03 7.40 -3.85
C ASN A 136 -13.46 7.61 -4.36
N LEU A 137 -13.87 8.84 -4.66
CA LEU A 137 -15.20 9.14 -5.18
C LEU A 137 -15.26 9.01 -6.70
N HIS A 138 -16.37 8.49 -7.20
CA HIS A 138 -16.68 8.47 -8.62
C HIS A 138 -18.15 8.80 -8.85
N LYS A 139 -18.48 9.22 -10.07
CA LYS A 139 -19.87 9.50 -10.44
C LYS A 139 -20.64 8.18 -10.50
N LYS A 140 -21.73 8.07 -9.75
CA LYS A 140 -22.64 6.93 -9.85
C LYS A 140 -23.51 7.07 -11.11
N PRO A 141 -23.46 6.12 -12.06
CA PRO A 141 -24.23 6.19 -13.30
C PRO A 141 -25.74 6.40 -13.06
N GLY A 142 -26.36 7.29 -13.83
CA GLY A 142 -27.80 7.57 -13.75
C GLY A 142 -28.24 8.35 -12.50
N THR A 143 -27.32 8.87 -11.69
CA THR A 143 -27.66 9.66 -10.50
C THR A 143 -26.84 10.96 -10.42
N PRO A 144 -27.31 11.98 -9.69
CA PRO A 144 -26.50 13.18 -9.44
C PRO A 144 -25.39 12.93 -8.41
N PHE A 145 -25.40 11.81 -7.69
CA PHE A 145 -24.54 11.57 -6.54
C PHE A 145 -23.18 10.96 -6.90
N LEU A 146 -22.21 11.18 -6.03
CA LEU A 146 -20.94 10.48 -6.01
C LEU A 146 -21.04 9.22 -5.14
N GLN A 147 -20.22 8.22 -5.45
CA GLN A 147 -20.13 6.96 -4.73
C GLN A 147 -18.68 6.64 -4.43
N LEU A 148 -18.42 6.03 -3.27
CA LEU A 148 -17.10 5.54 -2.90
C LEU A 148 -16.74 4.27 -3.67
N ARG A 149 -15.48 4.17 -4.08
CA ARG A 149 -14.86 2.96 -4.63
C ARG A 149 -14.46 1.96 -3.54
N VAL A 150 -14.45 2.40 -2.28
CA VAL A 150 -14.08 1.59 -1.10
C VAL A 150 -15.32 1.18 -0.29
N PRO A 151 -15.41 -0.08 0.18
CA PRO A 151 -16.46 -0.53 1.09
C PRO A 151 -16.08 -0.15 2.53
N VAL A 152 -16.54 1.02 2.96
CA VAL A 152 -16.16 1.63 4.25
C VAL A 152 -16.39 0.69 5.43
N GLU A 153 -17.51 -0.04 5.45
CA GLU A 153 -17.86 -0.98 6.52
C GLU A 153 -16.83 -2.12 6.62
N THR A 154 -16.42 -2.65 5.47
CA THR A 154 -15.40 -3.71 5.41
C THR A 154 -14.06 -3.17 5.93
N LEU A 155 -13.63 -2.00 5.45
CA LEU A 155 -12.37 -1.39 5.88
C LEU A 155 -12.39 -1.02 7.37
N SER A 156 -13.53 -0.56 7.91
CA SER A 156 -13.68 -0.28 9.34
C SER A 156 -13.50 -1.53 10.20
N THR A 157 -14.01 -2.68 9.76
CA THR A 157 -13.76 -3.96 10.45
C THR A 157 -12.33 -4.50 10.27
N ALA A 158 -11.62 -4.01 9.24
CA ALA A 158 -10.28 -4.45 8.89
C ALA A 158 -9.14 -3.64 9.55
N ILE A 159 -9.44 -2.56 10.28
CA ILE A 159 -8.44 -1.70 10.93
C ILE A 159 -7.44 -2.51 11.77
N ARG A 160 -7.94 -3.44 12.59
CA ARG A 160 -7.05 -4.29 13.40
C ARG A 160 -6.18 -5.19 12.52
N PRO A 161 -6.73 -6.03 11.62
CA PRO A 161 -5.91 -6.81 10.68
C PRO A 161 -4.87 -6.00 9.89
N LEU A 162 -5.22 -4.79 9.45
CA LEU A 162 -4.32 -3.90 8.72
C LEU A 162 -3.18 -3.34 9.59
N GLY A 163 -3.33 -3.35 10.90
CA GLY A 163 -2.25 -3.03 11.83
C GLY A 163 -1.30 -4.19 12.12
N GLU A 164 -1.63 -5.42 11.71
CA GLU A 164 -0.82 -6.61 12.00
C GLU A 164 0.28 -6.84 10.94
N PHE A 165 1.05 -7.91 11.13
CA PHE A 165 1.90 -8.55 10.12
C PHE A 165 1.80 -10.07 10.34
N PRO A 166 1.63 -10.89 9.29
CA PRO A 166 1.23 -12.29 9.45
C PRO A 166 2.35 -13.21 9.97
N TYR A 167 3.57 -12.71 10.12
CA TYR A 167 4.72 -13.49 10.58
C TYR A 167 5.36 -12.89 11.82
N ARG A 168 5.93 -13.76 12.66
CA ARG A 168 6.71 -13.40 13.85
C ARG A 168 8.03 -14.14 13.85
N VAL A 169 9.09 -13.51 14.35
CA VAL A 169 10.36 -14.17 14.61
C VAL A 169 10.28 -14.86 15.97
N GLY A 170 10.69 -16.12 16.05
CA GLY A 170 10.85 -16.84 17.32
C GLY A 170 9.63 -17.61 17.83
N GLU A 171 8.57 -17.81 17.03
CA GLU A 171 7.54 -18.78 17.39
C GLU A 171 8.06 -20.21 17.20
N GLU A 172 7.95 -21.01 18.27
CA GLU A 172 8.79 -22.19 18.62
C GLU A 172 8.75 -23.41 17.67
N SER A 173 8.22 -23.34 16.44
CA SER A 173 8.23 -24.52 15.56
C SER A 173 8.44 -24.28 14.06
N GLN A 174 8.76 -23.06 13.60
CA GLN A 174 9.11 -22.83 12.21
C GLN A 174 10.46 -22.12 12.10
N ALA A 175 11.32 -22.62 11.21
CA ALA A 175 12.50 -21.88 10.77
C ALA A 175 12.08 -20.46 10.37
N ILE A 176 12.91 -19.46 10.68
CA ILE A 176 12.64 -18.07 10.31
C ILE A 176 12.38 -18.04 8.80
N ARG A 177 11.19 -17.58 8.41
CA ARG A 177 10.88 -17.34 7.00
C ARG A 177 11.76 -16.21 6.52
N GLN A 178 12.53 -16.45 5.47
CA GLN A 178 13.41 -15.44 4.90
C GLN A 178 13.16 -15.30 3.41
N PHE A 179 13.27 -14.08 2.92
CA PHE A 179 13.34 -13.78 1.51
C PHE A 179 14.73 -13.23 1.20
N ASN A 180 15.49 -13.99 0.41
CA ASN A 180 16.87 -13.67 0.04
C ASN A 180 16.97 -12.83 -1.25
N GLY A 181 15.85 -12.46 -1.87
CA GLY A 181 15.85 -11.47 -2.95
C GLY A 181 16.10 -10.05 -2.41
N ARG A 182 16.45 -9.12 -3.30
CA ARG A 182 16.71 -7.72 -2.89
C ARG A 182 15.42 -7.08 -2.41
N VAL A 183 15.49 -6.38 -1.28
CA VAL A 183 14.37 -5.57 -0.76
C VAL A 183 14.88 -4.15 -0.51
N LEU A 184 14.36 -3.19 -1.24
CA LEU A 184 14.63 -1.77 -1.01
C LEU A 184 13.52 -1.18 -0.16
N PHE A 185 13.84 -0.74 1.06
CA PHE A 185 12.94 0.06 1.88
C PHE A 185 13.22 1.54 1.63
N LEU A 186 12.18 2.28 1.27
CA LEU A 186 12.23 3.75 1.24
C LEU A 186 11.55 4.24 2.52
N ARG A 187 12.33 4.76 3.47
CA ARG A 187 11.88 5.18 4.79
C ARG A 187 11.66 6.69 4.83
N ALA A 188 10.45 7.12 5.16
CA ALA A 188 10.16 8.53 5.33
C ALA A 188 10.55 8.96 6.76
N LEU A 189 11.46 9.93 6.89
CA LEU A 189 11.98 10.34 8.21
C LEU A 189 10.97 11.12 9.06
N GLN A 190 9.93 11.69 8.45
CA GLN A 190 8.87 12.41 9.16
C GLN A 190 7.61 11.53 9.35
N SER A 191 7.73 10.22 9.12
CA SER A 191 6.68 9.23 9.38
C SER A 191 7.12 8.21 10.44
N ASN A 192 6.15 7.53 11.05
CA ASN A 192 6.39 6.50 12.06
C ASN A 192 6.20 5.06 11.52
N PHE A 193 6.08 4.89 10.20
CA PHE A 193 5.77 3.58 9.62
C PHE A 193 6.98 2.64 9.53
N ILE A 194 8.20 3.17 9.62
CA ILE A 194 9.42 2.39 9.79
C ILE A 194 10.19 2.98 10.99
N PRO A 195 9.85 2.59 12.23
CA PRO A 195 10.60 3.02 13.40
C PRO A 195 11.97 2.34 13.43
N GLU A 196 12.95 2.94 14.09
CA GLU A 196 14.31 2.39 14.22
C GLU A 196 14.34 1.03 14.93
N SER A 197 13.36 0.78 15.82
CA SER A 197 13.16 -0.52 16.46
C SER A 197 12.76 -1.65 15.49
N ALA A 198 12.32 -1.31 14.27
CA ALA A 198 11.96 -2.29 13.25
C ALA A 198 13.17 -2.86 12.50
N LEU A 199 14.31 -2.16 12.50
CA LEU A 199 15.46 -2.50 11.65
C LEU A 199 16.02 -3.92 11.90
N PRO A 200 16.17 -4.39 13.15
CA PRO A 200 16.62 -5.77 13.38
C PRO A 200 15.64 -6.82 12.83
N LEU A 201 14.34 -6.54 12.90
CA LEU A 201 13.28 -7.43 12.41
C LEU A 201 13.21 -7.45 10.88
N ILE A 202 13.40 -6.28 10.24
CA ILE A 202 13.59 -6.18 8.78
C ILE A 202 14.73 -7.11 8.35
N ASN A 203 15.91 -6.97 8.96
CA ASN A 203 17.08 -7.78 8.60
C ASN A 203 16.87 -9.29 8.87
N SER A 204 16.05 -9.64 9.87
CA SER A 204 15.74 -11.04 10.19
C SER A 204 14.90 -11.71 9.10
N PHE A 205 13.93 -11.00 8.51
CA PHE A 205 13.08 -11.50 7.41
C PHE A 205 13.73 -11.30 6.03
N PHE A 206 14.51 -10.24 5.85
CA PHE A 206 15.02 -9.77 4.56
C PHE A 206 16.53 -9.48 4.66
N PRO A 207 17.39 -10.49 4.72
CA PRO A 207 18.84 -10.32 4.95
C PRO A 207 19.57 -9.56 3.82
N SER A 208 18.95 -9.45 2.64
CA SER A 208 19.45 -8.66 1.51
C SER A 208 18.71 -7.33 1.36
N SER A 209 18.19 -6.78 2.46
CA SER A 209 17.50 -5.49 2.45
C SER A 209 18.45 -4.31 2.46
N GLU A 210 18.10 -3.27 1.72
CA GLU A 210 18.71 -1.94 1.78
C GLU A 210 17.65 -0.94 2.27
N ILE A 211 18.07 0.08 3.02
CA ILE A 211 17.18 1.13 3.53
C ILE A 211 17.72 2.47 3.05
N VAL A 212 16.85 3.25 2.42
CA VAL A 212 17.14 4.61 1.98
C VAL A 212 16.21 5.55 2.73
N ASP A 213 16.79 6.41 3.55
CA ASP A 213 16.08 7.43 4.31
C ASP A 213 15.80 8.66 3.42
N ILE A 214 14.56 9.15 3.46
CA ILE A 214 14.10 10.30 2.69
C ILE A 214 13.41 11.27 3.64
N ASP A 215 13.90 12.52 3.69
CA ASP A 215 13.36 13.58 4.55
C ASP A 215 12.03 14.13 4.00
N CYS A 216 10.95 13.41 4.28
CA CYS A 216 9.57 13.76 3.95
C CYS A 216 8.58 13.03 4.84
N GLY A 217 7.29 13.35 4.69
CA GLY A 217 6.19 12.61 5.28
C GLY A 217 5.91 11.29 4.56
N HIS A 218 4.78 10.69 4.92
CA HIS A 218 4.42 9.34 4.48
C HIS A 218 4.31 9.18 2.95
N TRP A 219 4.05 10.26 2.20
CA TRP A 219 3.72 10.22 0.79
C TRP A 219 4.95 10.46 -0.10
N ILE A 220 5.99 9.64 0.08
CA ILE A 220 7.30 9.78 -0.60
C ILE A 220 7.15 10.03 -2.12
N VAL A 221 6.28 9.28 -2.80
CA VAL A 221 6.11 9.38 -4.26
C VAL A 221 5.57 10.76 -4.68
N GLN A 222 4.74 11.38 -3.85
CA GLN A 222 4.12 12.68 -4.08
C GLN A 222 4.97 13.84 -3.55
N GLU A 223 5.59 13.67 -2.39
CA GLU A 223 6.35 14.72 -1.70
C GLU A 223 7.78 14.86 -2.25
N LYS A 224 8.38 13.74 -2.67
CA LYS A 224 9.79 13.61 -3.07
C LYS A 224 9.92 12.77 -4.34
N THR A 225 9.17 13.14 -5.38
CA THR A 225 9.11 12.38 -6.63
C THR A 225 10.49 12.18 -7.27
N GLU A 226 11.37 13.18 -7.26
CA GLU A 226 12.70 13.04 -7.87
C GLU A 226 13.63 12.14 -7.05
N GLU A 227 13.58 12.21 -5.72
CA GLU A 227 14.32 11.30 -4.84
C GLU A 227 13.81 9.86 -5.00
N PHE A 228 12.49 9.66 -5.08
CA PHE A 228 11.90 8.37 -5.40
C PHE A 228 12.41 7.81 -6.74
N ARG A 229 12.46 8.65 -7.79
CA ARG A 229 12.94 8.24 -9.12
C ARG A 229 14.44 7.93 -9.16
N LYS A 230 15.23 8.60 -8.31
CA LYS A 230 16.68 8.39 -8.20
C LYS A 230 17.07 7.25 -7.26
N SER A 231 16.17 6.83 -6.37
CA SER A 231 16.36 5.60 -5.60
C SER A 231 16.60 4.46 -6.60
N GLU A 232 17.65 3.67 -6.41
CA GLU A 232 18.10 2.66 -7.38
C GLU A 232 17.07 1.52 -7.53
N LEU A 233 15.98 1.81 -8.23
CA LEU A 233 14.90 0.87 -8.49
C LEU A 233 15.46 -0.30 -9.32
N PRO A 234 15.24 -1.56 -8.91
CA PRO A 234 15.90 -2.73 -9.52
C PRO A 234 15.65 -2.79 -11.02
N THR A 235 16.67 -2.88 -11.88
CA THR A 235 16.55 -2.61 -13.34
C THR A 235 15.99 -3.75 -14.23
N ALA A 236 15.61 -4.92 -13.69
CA ALA A 236 14.95 -6.01 -14.43
C ALA A 236 14.20 -6.97 -13.47
N PRO A 237 13.09 -7.68 -13.79
CA PRO A 237 12.21 -7.76 -14.98
C PRO A 237 10.88 -6.96 -14.73
N PRO A 238 9.65 -7.27 -15.26
CA PRO A 238 8.52 -6.31 -15.21
C PRO A 238 8.14 -5.94 -13.78
N ALA A 239 7.63 -4.71 -13.58
CA ALA A 239 7.28 -4.20 -12.26
C ALA A 239 5.75 -4.25 -12.05
N LEU A 240 5.31 -4.79 -10.92
CA LEU A 240 3.94 -4.59 -10.43
C LEU A 240 4.00 -3.48 -9.39
N TYR A 241 3.28 -2.40 -9.65
CA TYR A 241 3.04 -1.33 -8.71
C TYR A 241 1.69 -1.58 -8.03
N ILE A 242 1.73 -1.93 -6.75
CA ILE A 242 0.55 -2.13 -5.93
C ILE A 242 -0.01 -0.75 -5.56
N ILE A 243 -1.23 -0.50 -6.02
CA ILE A 243 -2.03 0.66 -5.66
C ILE A 243 -2.95 0.23 -4.53
N ALA A 244 -2.75 0.86 -3.38
CA ALA A 244 -3.56 0.73 -2.18
C ALA A 244 -4.20 2.10 -1.89
#